data_AF-A0A9E2G7C0-F1
#
_entry.id   AF-A0A9E2G7C0-F1
#
_cell.length_a   1.000
_cell.length_b   1.000
_cell.length_c   1.000
_cell.angle_alpha   90.00
_cell.angle_beta   90.00
_cell.angle_gamma   90.00
#
_symmetry.space_group_name_H-M   'P 1'
#
loop_
_entity.id
_entity.type
_entity.pdbx_description
1 polymer ?
#
loop_
_entity_poly.entity_id
_entity_poly.type
_entity_poly.pdbx_seq_one_letter_code
_entity_poly.pdbx_strand_id
1 'polypeptide(L)'
;MDSMFTMLMPFIISVSMQLSNLSAAAKILPESLVILPKVQEFLEERHSPIPAEELLKYSNWEMIVALSNAESGYGKHCAGDYNAWGIKDFRKGSNNFGGTRDFTSWAESVQYTSNLLYKYDTNNGEPTAVGMVAKWKYVRPYNHWIRNVNYTLNALESHIEA
;
A
#
# COMPACT_ATOMS: atom_id res chain seq x y z
N MET A 1 64.08 -21.60 26.59
CA MET A 1 63.24 -22.56 27.33
C MET A 1 61.82 -22.04 27.26
N ASP A 2 60.97 -22.86 26.64
CA ASP A 2 59.50 -22.90 26.71
C ASP A 2 58.76 -21.65 26.19
N SER A 3 58.34 -21.58 24.93
CA SER A 3 57.24 -22.33 24.29
C SER A 3 55.95 -22.27 25.10
N MET A 4 54.92 -21.59 24.56
CA MET A 4 53.65 -22.23 24.20
C MET A 4 52.64 -21.24 23.59
N PHE A 5 52.13 -21.65 22.43
CA PHE A 5 50.74 -21.51 21.95
C PHE A 5 50.21 -20.17 21.42
N THR A 6 50.30 -20.08 20.09
CA THR A 6 49.22 -19.70 19.16
C THR A 6 47.79 -19.72 19.70
N MET A 7 47.04 -18.65 19.42
CA MET A 7 45.68 -18.75 18.89
C MET A 7 45.36 -17.56 17.99
N LEU A 8 45.43 -17.80 16.68
CA LEU A 8 44.68 -17.05 15.68
C LEU A 8 43.21 -17.49 15.78
N MET A 9 42.31 -16.55 16.03
CA MET A 9 40.89 -16.72 15.70
C MET A 9 40.48 -15.52 14.85
N PRO A 10 39.92 -15.73 13.66
CA PRO A 10 39.46 -14.65 12.80
C PRO A 10 38.19 -14.04 13.41
N PHE A 11 38.20 -12.72 13.61
CA PHE A 11 36.98 -11.93 13.79
C PHE A 11 36.20 -11.95 12.46
N ILE A 12 35.44 -13.02 12.23
CA ILE A 12 34.30 -12.98 11.31
C ILE A 12 33.11 -12.54 12.15
N ILE A 13 33.04 -11.23 12.42
CA ILE A 13 31.84 -10.63 13.00
C ILE A 13 31.19 -9.77 11.93
N SER A 14 30.01 -10.25 11.52
CA SER A 14 28.91 -9.48 10.94
C SER A 14 28.94 -9.15 9.44
N VAL A 15 29.09 -10.17 8.60
CA VAL A 15 28.46 -10.14 7.26
C VAL A 15 27.01 -10.67 7.31
N SER A 16 26.56 -11.17 8.46
CA SER A 16 25.25 -11.81 8.61
C SER A 16 24.10 -10.85 8.93
N MET A 17 24.36 -9.59 9.31
CA MET A 17 23.30 -8.62 9.65
C MET A 17 22.85 -7.72 8.50
N GLN A 18 23.49 -7.79 7.32
CA GLN A 18 23.05 -7.02 6.14
C GLN A 18 22.21 -7.84 5.15
N LEU A 19 22.19 -9.17 5.25
CA LEU A 19 21.41 -10.03 4.36
C LEU A 19 19.98 -10.29 4.84
N SER A 20 19.66 -10.04 6.11
CA SER A 20 18.29 -10.15 6.64
C SER A 20 17.39 -8.96 6.25
N ASN A 21 17.95 -7.82 5.85
CA ASN A 21 17.17 -6.70 5.30
C ASN A 21 16.85 -6.83 3.80
N LEU A 22 17.40 -7.84 3.12
CA LEU A 22 17.11 -8.13 1.71
C LEU A 22 15.90 -9.07 1.51
N SER A 23 15.24 -9.48 2.60
CA SER A 23 14.10 -10.41 2.57
C SER A 23 12.72 -9.74 2.80
N ALA A 24 12.67 -8.44 3.10
CA ALA A 24 11.40 -7.71 3.32
C ALA A 24 11.00 -6.79 2.15
N ALA A 25 11.81 -6.74 1.09
CA ALA A 25 11.36 -6.22 -0.19
C ALA A 25 10.47 -7.29 -0.83
N ALA A 26 9.17 -7.25 -0.55
CA ALA A 26 8.21 -7.80 -1.50
C ALA A 26 8.56 -7.17 -2.85
N LYS A 27 9.16 -7.96 -3.73
CA LYS A 27 9.56 -7.48 -5.04
C LYS A 27 8.28 -7.15 -5.78
N ILE A 28 8.28 -5.99 -6.45
CA ILE A 28 7.24 -5.62 -7.42
C ILE A 28 6.94 -6.86 -8.27
N LEU A 29 5.66 -7.11 -8.53
CA LEU A 29 5.26 -8.24 -9.36
C LEU A 29 5.99 -8.13 -10.71
N PRO A 30 6.65 -9.18 -11.23
CA PRO A 30 7.47 -9.09 -12.44
C PRO A 30 6.75 -8.44 -13.64
N GLU A 31 5.46 -8.75 -13.80
CA GLU A 31 4.56 -8.17 -14.79
C GLU A 31 4.32 -6.66 -14.60
N SER A 32 4.43 -6.18 -13.36
CA SER A 32 4.20 -4.78 -13.00
C SER A 32 5.43 -3.89 -13.20
N LEU A 33 6.62 -4.45 -13.41
CA LEU A 33 7.84 -3.66 -13.64
C LEU A 33 7.74 -2.78 -14.88
N VAL A 34 7.03 -3.24 -15.92
CA VAL A 34 6.85 -2.51 -17.17
C VAL A 34 5.94 -1.28 -16.99
N ILE A 35 4.97 -1.37 -16.08
CA ILE A 35 3.99 -0.29 -15.83
C ILE A 35 4.41 0.66 -14.71
N LEU A 36 5.44 0.32 -13.90
CA LEU A 36 5.96 1.17 -12.83
C LEU A 36 6.15 2.65 -13.24
N PRO A 37 6.86 3.00 -14.33
CA PRO A 37 7.03 4.40 -14.70
C PRO A 37 5.71 5.09 -15.04
N LYS A 38 4.75 4.40 -15.67
CA LYS A 38 3.43 4.97 -16.01
C LYS A 38 2.58 5.19 -14.76
N VAL A 39 2.60 4.27 -13.81
CA VAL A 39 1.88 4.43 -12.54
C VAL A 39 2.50 5.55 -11.71
N GLN A 40 3.83 5.66 -11.71
CA GLN A 40 4.54 6.74 -11.04
C GLN A 40 4.17 8.11 -11.65
N GLU A 41 4.23 8.25 -12.97
CA GLU A 41 3.82 9.47 -13.69
C GLU A 41 2.37 9.86 -13.37
N PHE A 42 1.44 8.89 -13.47
CA PHE A 42 0.04 9.10 -13.13
C PHE A 42 -0.14 9.69 -11.72
N LEU A 43 0.58 9.16 -10.73
CA LEU A 43 0.50 9.60 -9.34
C LEU A 43 1.15 10.97 -9.14
N GLU A 44 2.26 11.26 -9.81
CA GLU A 44 2.96 12.54 -9.77
C GLU A 44 2.12 13.68 -10.35
N GLU A 45 1.46 13.47 -11.51
CA GLU A 45 0.52 14.41 -12.12
C GLU A 45 -0.62 14.80 -11.17
N ARG A 46 -0.99 13.88 -10.25
CA ARG A 46 -2.06 14.06 -9.27
C ARG A 46 -1.55 14.58 -7.93
N HIS A 47 -0.24 14.78 -7.80
CA HIS A 47 0.49 15.15 -6.59
C HIS A 47 0.26 14.16 -5.44
N SER A 48 0.19 12.86 -5.77
CA SER A 48 0.07 11.82 -4.77
C SER A 48 1.40 11.60 -4.03
N PRO A 49 1.38 11.51 -2.70
CA PRO A 49 2.55 11.07 -1.93
C PRO A 49 2.75 9.55 -1.90
N ILE A 50 1.85 8.77 -2.51
CA ILE A 50 1.86 7.31 -2.45
C ILE A 50 2.91 6.78 -3.45
N PRO A 51 3.90 5.97 -3.02
CA PRO A 51 4.90 5.42 -3.93
C PRO A 51 4.34 4.30 -4.82
N ALA A 52 4.57 4.38 -6.13
CA ALA A 52 4.08 3.38 -7.08
C ALA A 52 4.68 1.99 -6.82
N GLU A 53 5.94 1.93 -6.40
CA GLU A 53 6.64 0.68 -6.07
C GLU A 53 6.00 -0.07 -4.90
N GLU A 54 5.34 0.63 -3.97
CA GLU A 54 4.64 0.00 -2.86
C GLU A 54 3.30 -0.59 -3.32
N LEU A 55 2.61 0.10 -4.23
CA LEU A 55 1.34 -0.35 -4.81
C LEU A 55 1.53 -1.60 -5.66
N LEU A 56 2.52 -1.61 -6.55
CA LEU A 56 2.75 -2.67 -7.55
C LEU A 56 3.29 -4.00 -6.98
N LYS A 57 3.34 -4.13 -5.65
CA LYS A 57 3.57 -5.40 -4.94
C LYS A 57 2.31 -6.25 -4.84
N TYR A 58 1.14 -5.69 -5.15
CA TYR A 58 -0.16 -6.32 -4.93
C TYR A 58 -0.96 -6.40 -6.23
N SER A 59 -1.66 -7.51 -6.46
CA SER A 59 -2.49 -7.70 -7.66
C SER A 59 -3.73 -6.80 -7.71
N ASN A 60 -4.19 -6.30 -6.57
CA ASN A 60 -5.35 -5.41 -6.43
C ASN A 60 -4.97 -3.91 -6.41
N TRP A 61 -3.78 -3.55 -6.89
CA TRP A 61 -3.21 -2.20 -6.76
C TRP A 61 -4.07 -1.11 -7.43
N GLU A 62 -4.74 -1.41 -8.55
CA GLU A 62 -5.61 -0.46 -9.26
C GLU A 62 -6.76 0.01 -8.36
N MET A 63 -7.39 -0.94 -7.66
CA MET A 63 -8.44 -0.64 -6.70
C MET A 63 -7.89 0.16 -5.51
N ILE A 64 -6.69 -0.15 -5.03
CA ILE A 64 -6.04 0.62 -3.95
C ILE A 64 -5.84 2.09 -4.38
N VAL A 65 -5.36 2.33 -5.61
CA VAL A 65 -5.21 3.68 -6.18
C VAL A 65 -6.57 4.37 -6.29
N ALA A 66 -7.57 3.69 -6.86
CA ALA A 66 -8.90 4.26 -7.08
C ALA A 66 -9.59 4.66 -5.77
N LEU A 67 -9.47 3.83 -4.73
CA LEU A 67 -9.98 4.14 -3.40
C LEU A 67 -9.24 5.32 -2.76
N SER A 68 -7.92 5.43 -2.95
CA SER A 68 -7.16 6.57 -2.41
C SER A 68 -7.64 7.92 -2.98
N ASN A 69 -8.08 7.95 -4.25
CA ASN A 69 -8.71 9.15 -4.82
C ASN A 69 -10.03 9.47 -4.13
N ALA A 70 -10.92 8.46 -4.05
CA ALA A 70 -12.25 8.64 -3.49
C ALA A 70 -12.24 9.09 -2.03
N GLU A 71 -11.24 8.65 -1.26
CA GLU A 71 -11.14 8.93 0.18
C GLU A 71 -10.33 10.19 0.51
N SER A 72 -9.24 10.46 -0.22
CA SER A 72 -8.28 11.52 0.16
C SER A 72 -7.66 12.27 -1.01
N GLY A 73 -8.19 12.12 -2.22
CA GLY A 73 -7.60 12.70 -3.42
C GLY A 73 -6.18 12.20 -3.66
N TYR A 74 -6.00 10.87 -3.69
CA TYR A 74 -4.71 10.20 -3.88
C TYR A 74 -3.74 10.40 -2.73
N GLY A 75 -4.22 10.58 -1.49
CA GLY A 75 -3.38 10.83 -0.32
C GLY A 75 -3.00 12.29 -0.09
N LYS A 76 -3.46 13.23 -0.92
CA LYS A 76 -3.24 14.67 -0.70
C LYS A 76 -3.84 15.18 0.60
N HIS A 77 -4.94 14.57 1.01
CA HIS A 77 -5.71 14.94 2.20
C HIS A 77 -5.82 13.76 3.16
N CYS A 78 -4.68 13.12 3.48
CA CYS A 78 -4.62 12.01 4.42
C CYS A 78 -5.19 12.38 5.80
N ALA A 79 -5.93 11.43 6.37
CA ALA A 79 -6.43 11.50 7.72
C ALA A 79 -5.58 10.59 8.62
N GLY A 80 -4.58 11.18 9.28
CA GLY A 80 -3.53 10.44 10.00
C GLY A 80 -2.34 10.10 9.10
N ASP A 81 -1.30 9.53 9.70
CA ASP A 81 -0.03 9.28 9.03
C ASP A 81 -0.16 8.11 8.02
N TYR A 82 0.21 8.38 6.76
CA TYR A 82 0.21 7.42 5.65
C TYR A 82 -1.15 6.72 5.40
N ASN A 83 -2.27 7.36 5.76
CA ASN A 83 -3.61 6.77 5.63
C ASN A 83 -4.43 7.49 4.56
N ALA A 84 -4.29 7.02 3.31
CA ALA A 84 -5.00 7.57 2.16
C ALA A 84 -6.44 7.03 2.00
N TRP A 85 -6.87 6.08 2.84
CA TRP A 85 -8.13 5.33 2.67
C TRP A 85 -9.12 5.50 3.83
N GLY A 86 -8.86 6.43 4.75
CA GLY A 86 -9.76 6.70 5.88
C GLY A 86 -9.94 5.52 6.84
N ILE A 87 -8.96 4.61 6.91
CA ILE A 87 -9.06 3.39 7.73
C ILE A 87 -9.10 3.77 9.21
N LYS A 88 -10.13 3.31 9.92
CA LYS A 88 -10.31 3.59 11.35
C LYS A 88 -9.73 2.50 12.24
N ASP A 89 -9.14 2.92 13.36
CA ASP A 89 -8.82 2.09 14.50
C ASP A 89 -9.22 2.84 15.77
N PHE A 90 -10.41 2.57 16.32
CA PHE A 90 -10.90 3.27 17.50
C PHE A 90 -10.13 2.94 18.79
N ARG A 91 -9.18 2.00 18.76
CA ARG A 91 -8.33 1.66 19.92
C ARG A 91 -6.98 2.37 19.87
N LYS A 92 -6.47 2.66 18.67
CA LYS A 92 -5.11 3.18 18.45
C LYS A 92 -5.03 4.36 17.49
N GLY A 93 -6.16 4.83 16.97
CA GLY A 93 -6.23 5.88 15.98
C GLY A 93 -6.21 7.28 16.57
N SER A 94 -5.89 8.24 15.72
CA SER A 94 -5.79 9.65 16.06
C SER A 94 -7.16 10.24 16.42
N ASN A 95 -7.26 10.81 17.63
CA ASN A 95 -8.46 11.52 18.07
C ASN A 95 -8.75 12.76 17.21
N ASN A 96 -7.73 13.36 16.59
CA ASN A 96 -7.85 14.55 15.75
C ASN A 96 -8.53 14.25 14.40
N PHE A 97 -8.52 12.99 13.98
CA PHE A 97 -9.09 12.53 12.72
C PHE A 97 -10.22 11.50 12.93
N GLY A 98 -10.90 11.58 14.08
CA GLY A 98 -12.07 10.72 14.35
C GLY A 98 -11.73 9.24 14.46
N GLY A 99 -10.54 8.92 14.98
CA GLY A 99 -10.05 7.56 15.18
C GLY A 99 -9.46 6.92 13.94
N THR A 100 -9.00 7.69 12.95
CA THR A 100 -8.25 7.11 11.83
C THR A 100 -6.92 6.56 12.32
N ARG A 101 -6.53 5.41 11.78
CA ARG A 101 -5.29 4.74 12.14
C ARG A 101 -4.10 5.53 11.57
N ASP A 102 -3.10 5.75 12.42
CA ASP A 102 -1.77 6.16 11.97
C ASP A 102 -0.97 4.90 11.60
N PHE A 103 -0.28 4.96 10.46
CA PHE A 103 0.65 3.93 10.02
C PHE A 103 2.09 4.44 10.13
N THR A 104 3.06 3.54 10.13
CA THR A 104 4.48 3.90 10.24
C THR A 104 5.09 4.26 8.89
N SER A 105 4.49 3.81 7.79
CA SER A 105 4.98 4.01 6.42
C SER A 105 3.90 3.72 5.38
N TRP A 106 4.12 4.18 4.14
CA TRP A 106 3.32 3.78 2.97
C TRP A 106 3.34 2.27 2.73
N ALA A 107 4.48 1.60 2.92
CA ALA A 107 4.59 0.16 2.75
C ALA A 107 3.61 -0.60 3.69
N GLU A 108 3.58 -0.20 4.98
CA GLU A 108 2.64 -0.79 5.95
C GLU A 108 1.18 -0.52 5.56
N SER A 109 0.86 0.73 5.19
CA SER A 109 -0.53 1.13 4.94
C SER A 109 -1.08 0.55 3.64
N VAL A 110 -0.28 0.47 2.57
CA VAL A 110 -0.65 -0.20 1.32
C VAL A 110 -0.86 -1.70 1.56
N GLN A 111 0.05 -2.37 2.28
CA GLN A 111 -0.11 -3.78 2.61
C GLN A 111 -1.40 -4.03 3.40
N TYR A 112 -1.64 -3.21 4.43
CA TYR A 112 -2.83 -3.34 5.27
C TYR A 112 -4.10 -3.14 4.45
N THR A 113 -4.12 -2.13 3.57
CA THR A 113 -5.24 -1.84 2.68
C THR A 113 -5.49 -2.99 1.72
N SER A 114 -4.45 -3.51 1.06
CA SER A 114 -4.56 -4.65 0.15
C SER A 114 -5.21 -5.86 0.83
N ASN A 115 -4.74 -6.20 2.04
CA ASN A 115 -5.29 -7.30 2.83
C ASN A 115 -6.75 -7.04 3.26
N LEU A 116 -7.09 -5.79 3.59
CA LEU A 116 -8.43 -5.40 4.02
C LEU A 116 -9.46 -5.61 2.90
N LEU A 117 -9.09 -5.34 1.64
CA LEU A 117 -9.98 -5.53 0.49
C LEU A 117 -10.44 -6.98 0.36
N TYR A 118 -9.54 -7.94 0.52
CA TYR A 118 -9.87 -9.36 0.45
C TYR A 118 -10.67 -9.86 1.66
N LYS A 119 -10.45 -9.29 2.86
CA LYS A 119 -11.19 -9.67 4.07
C LYS A 119 -12.70 -9.50 3.93
N TYR A 120 -13.14 -8.51 3.15
CA TYR A 120 -14.55 -8.24 2.94
C TYR A 120 -15.13 -8.86 1.66
N ASP A 121 -14.32 -9.57 0.88
CA ASP A 121 -14.75 -10.29 -0.32
C ASP A 121 -14.26 -11.74 -0.34
N THR A 122 -14.71 -12.53 0.65
CA THR A 122 -14.27 -13.90 0.87
C THR A 122 -14.70 -14.91 -0.20
N ASN A 123 -15.53 -14.51 -1.18
CA ASN A 123 -16.12 -15.40 -2.18
C ASN A 123 -15.49 -15.26 -3.58
N ASN A 124 -14.20 -14.95 -3.66
CA ASN A 124 -13.37 -14.98 -4.88
C ASN A 124 -13.72 -13.95 -5.98
N GLY A 125 -14.41 -12.85 -5.65
CA GLY A 125 -14.54 -11.72 -6.56
C GLY A 125 -13.37 -10.75 -6.41
N GLU A 126 -12.92 -10.15 -7.50
CA GLU A 126 -12.12 -8.92 -7.40
C GLU A 126 -12.94 -7.85 -6.67
N PRO A 127 -12.32 -7.11 -5.75
CA PRO A 127 -13.03 -6.17 -4.90
C PRO A 127 -13.59 -5.01 -5.74
N THR A 128 -14.90 -5.01 -6.03
CA THR A 128 -15.55 -3.91 -6.77
C THR A 128 -16.11 -2.85 -5.82
N ALA A 129 -16.15 -1.58 -6.25
CA ALA A 129 -16.76 -0.49 -5.47
C ALA A 129 -18.23 -0.79 -5.07
N VAL A 130 -18.99 -1.37 -6.00
CA VAL A 130 -20.39 -1.78 -5.76
C VAL A 130 -20.45 -2.92 -4.72
N GLY A 131 -19.56 -3.91 -4.84
CA GLY A 131 -19.44 -5.00 -3.86
C GLY A 131 -19.09 -4.51 -2.46
N MET A 132 -18.19 -3.52 -2.36
CA MET A 132 -17.85 -2.88 -1.08
C MET A 132 -19.04 -2.18 -0.45
N VAL A 133 -19.75 -1.32 -1.20
CA VAL A 133 -20.95 -0.63 -0.69
C VAL A 133 -22.03 -1.63 -0.24
N ALA A 134 -22.20 -2.74 -0.95
CA ALA A 134 -23.19 -3.75 -0.61
C ALA A 134 -22.84 -4.55 0.66
N LYS A 135 -21.55 -4.83 0.91
CA LYS A 135 -21.08 -5.71 2.00
C LYS A 135 -20.56 -4.97 3.21
N TRP A 136 -19.97 -3.79 3.04
CA TRP A 136 -19.29 -3.07 4.11
C TRP A 136 -20.31 -2.25 4.89
N LYS A 137 -20.61 -2.69 6.12
CA LYS A 137 -21.58 -2.08 7.04
C LYS A 137 -21.40 -0.56 7.25
N TYR A 138 -20.22 -0.02 6.94
CA TYR A 138 -19.85 1.38 7.19
C TYR A 138 -19.64 2.22 5.93
N VAL A 139 -19.76 1.62 4.73
CA VAL A 139 -19.78 2.38 3.48
C VAL A 139 -21.24 2.67 3.15
N ARG A 140 -21.71 3.88 3.47
CA ARG A 140 -23.06 4.30 3.04
C ARG A 140 -23.09 4.37 1.51
N PRO A 141 -24.24 4.12 0.86
CA PRO A 141 -24.35 4.17 -0.59
C PRO A 141 -24.21 5.60 -1.10
N TYR A 142 -22.96 6.00 -1.31
CA TYR A 142 -22.60 7.26 -1.90
C TYR A 142 -22.39 7.02 -3.39
N ASN A 143 -23.43 7.23 -4.19
CA ASN A 143 -23.33 7.11 -5.65
C ASN A 143 -22.17 7.93 -6.23
N HIS A 144 -21.81 9.05 -5.59
CA HIS A 144 -20.65 9.85 -5.97
C HIS A 144 -19.32 9.13 -5.69
N TRP A 145 -19.22 8.39 -4.59
CA TRP A 145 -18.03 7.63 -4.23
C TRP A 145 -17.75 6.53 -5.25
N ILE A 146 -18.78 5.74 -5.60
CA ILE A 146 -18.67 4.70 -6.65
C ILE A 146 -18.22 5.32 -7.98
N ARG A 147 -18.78 6.48 -8.36
CA ARG A 147 -18.38 7.19 -9.59
C ARG A 147 -16.93 7.64 -9.54
N ASN A 148 -16.44 8.15 -8.40
CA ASN A 148 -15.05 8.57 -8.26
C ASN A 148 -14.08 7.38 -8.38
N VAL A 149 -14.42 6.24 -7.80
CA VAL A 149 -13.64 5.01 -7.94
C VAL A 149 -13.58 4.59 -9.41
N ASN A 150 -14.74 4.45 -10.08
CA ASN A 150 -14.80 4.02 -11.48
C ASN A 150 -14.13 5.02 -12.44
N TYR A 151 -14.29 6.32 -12.21
CA TYR A 151 -13.59 7.35 -12.98
C TYR A 151 -12.07 7.19 -12.87
N THR A 152 -11.58 6.89 -11.67
CA THR A 152 -10.14 6.70 -11.44
C THR A 152 -9.62 5.45 -12.12
N LEU A 153 -10.36 4.34 -12.06
CA LEU A 153 -10.00 3.10 -12.77
C LEU A 153 -9.87 3.35 -14.27
N ASN A 154 -10.89 3.99 -14.88
CA ASN A 154 -10.86 4.32 -16.31
C ASN A 154 -9.70 5.27 -16.67
N ALA A 155 -9.44 6.29 -15.85
CA ALA A 155 -8.36 7.25 -16.07
C ALA A 155 -6.98 6.59 -15.97
N LEU A 156 -6.83 5.64 -15.04
CA LEU A 156 -5.60 4.88 -14.83
C LEU A 156 -5.34 3.94 -16.01
N GLU A 157 -6.35 3.18 -16.43
CA GLU A 157 -6.30 2.31 -17.61
C GLU A 157 -5.90 3.11 -18.86
N SER A 158 -6.60 4.23 -19.12
CA SER A 158 -6.31 5.10 -20.27
C SER A 158 -4.88 5.67 -20.26
N HIS A 159 -4.34 5.98 -19.08
CA HIS A 159 -2.98 6.50 -18.95
C HIS A 159 -1.92 5.41 -19.16
N ILE A 160 -2.20 4.18 -18.72
CA ILE A 160 -1.27 3.05 -18.87
C ILE A 160 -1.25 2.51 -20.30
N GLU A 161 -2.36 2.61 -21.03
CA GLU A 161 -2.44 2.18 -22.43
C GLU A 161 -1.87 3.20 -23.43
N ALA A 162 -1.82 4.48 -23.07
CA ALA A 162 -1.22 5.56 -23.87
C ALA A 162 0.31 5.40 -24.04
#